data_AF-A0A7V3FWA5-F1
#
_entry.id   AF-A0A7V3FWA5-F1
#
_cell.length_a   1.000
_cell.length_b   1.000
_cell.length_c   1.000
_cell.angle_alpha   90.00
_cell.angle_beta   90.00
_cell.angle_gamma   90.00
#
_symmetry.space_group_name_H-M   'P 1'
#
loop_
_entity.id
_entity.type
_entity.pdbx_description
1 polymer ?
#
loop_
_entity_poly.entity_id
_entity_poly.type
_entity_poly.pdbx_seq_one_letter_code
_entity_poly.pdbx_strand_id
1 'polypeptide(L)'
;MGGEIIRIGISDWSMHPSHTIVENNYFEQCSGEREIISNKSFYNIFRYNTFVECQGALTLRHGNYAEVYGNYFFGNNVENTGGVRIIGEGHKVYNNYFQDLEGDDAFSALSIMNGVPNSPLNRYFQVKNCIIAFNTFVNNRHSIEIGVGKDAEISLPPINCTIENNIVYSTKGQLIKFIDQPQNFSWEENVFFGSNLGIDKIDGITIGNPQFKKDGELFRPTNFELIEKKAIGEYEFVKDDIDGQLRPKIKSVGCDEISNEKIIRTPMNKNNTGPKWMKNE
;
A
#
# COMPACT_ATOMS: atom_id res chain seq x y z
N MET A 1 -10.17 -17.48 15.80
CA MET A 1 -9.64 -16.46 16.72
C MET A 1 -9.63 -15.14 15.98
N GLY A 2 -9.94 -14.05 16.66
CA GLY A 2 -9.86 -12.69 16.12
C GLY A 2 -9.02 -11.85 17.07
N GLY A 3 -8.08 -11.10 16.52
CA GLY A 3 -7.20 -10.18 17.24
C GLY A 3 -7.06 -8.84 16.49
N GLU A 4 -7.94 -8.60 15.50
CA GLU A 4 -7.90 -7.40 14.69
C GLU A 4 -8.10 -6.16 15.56
N ILE A 5 -7.33 -5.10 15.31
CA ILE A 5 -7.51 -3.83 16.02
C ILE A 5 -8.80 -3.15 15.57
N ILE A 6 -9.05 -3.18 14.26
CA ILE A 6 -10.29 -2.69 13.65
C ILE A 6 -10.83 -3.74 12.69
N ARG A 7 -12.14 -4.01 12.78
CA ARG A 7 -12.87 -4.79 11.78
C ARG A 7 -14.11 -4.02 11.31
N ILE A 8 -14.28 -3.90 10.00
CA ILE A 8 -15.40 -3.17 9.39
C ILE A 8 -16.26 -4.14 8.57
N GLY A 9 -17.28 -4.69 9.23
CA GLY A 9 -18.16 -5.71 8.66
C GLY A 9 -17.75 -7.14 9.02
N ILE A 10 -18.44 -8.10 8.39
CA ILE A 10 -18.20 -9.56 8.49
C ILE A 10 -18.48 -10.20 7.13
N SER A 11 -18.06 -11.45 6.92
CA SER A 11 -18.26 -12.17 5.64
C SER A 11 -19.71 -12.11 5.16
N ASP A 12 -20.67 -12.33 6.06
CA ASP A 12 -22.10 -12.44 5.73
C ASP A 12 -22.70 -11.13 5.22
N TRP A 13 -22.08 -9.99 5.54
CA TRP A 13 -22.49 -8.65 5.13
C TRP A 13 -21.46 -7.98 4.21
N SER A 14 -20.47 -8.73 3.73
CA SER A 14 -19.34 -8.14 3.00
C SER A 14 -19.71 -7.58 1.64
N MET A 15 -20.85 -7.99 1.08
CA MET A 15 -21.38 -7.51 -0.21
C MET A 15 -22.24 -6.25 -0.09
N HIS A 16 -22.11 -5.51 1.02
CA HIS A 16 -22.85 -4.28 1.30
C HIS A 16 -21.93 -3.07 1.55
N PRO A 17 -22.37 -1.86 1.15
CA PRO A 17 -21.65 -0.63 1.42
C PRO A 17 -21.66 -0.27 2.91
N SER A 18 -20.49 0.12 3.42
CA SER A 18 -20.34 0.68 4.78
C SER A 18 -19.93 2.16 4.74
N HIS A 19 -19.21 2.60 3.71
CA HIS A 19 -18.74 3.99 3.56
C HIS A 19 -17.99 4.53 4.78
N THR A 20 -17.37 3.64 5.55
CA THR A 20 -16.62 3.98 6.76
C THR A 20 -15.30 4.61 6.37
N ILE A 21 -14.94 5.69 7.07
CA ILE A 21 -13.66 6.37 6.91
C ILE A 21 -12.85 6.13 8.17
N VAL A 22 -11.65 5.56 8.02
CA VAL A 22 -10.64 5.43 9.07
C VAL A 22 -9.49 6.36 8.70
N GLU A 23 -9.39 7.47 9.42
CA GLU A 23 -8.39 8.50 9.12
C GLU A 23 -7.69 9.11 10.32
N ASN A 24 -6.45 9.55 10.12
CA ASN A 24 -5.62 10.25 11.12
C ASN A 24 -5.41 9.48 12.42
N ASN A 25 -5.29 8.14 12.33
CA ASN A 25 -5.02 7.28 13.49
C ASN A 25 -3.54 6.91 13.59
N TYR A 26 -3.06 6.73 14.81
CA TYR A 26 -1.74 6.21 15.12
C TYR A 26 -1.87 4.78 15.67
N PHE A 27 -1.37 3.81 14.92
CA PHE A 27 -1.26 2.41 15.32
C PHE A 27 0.20 2.14 15.68
N GLU A 28 0.45 1.80 16.94
CA GLU A 28 1.79 1.49 17.44
C GLU A 28 1.80 0.06 17.98
N GLN A 29 2.74 -0.76 17.50
CA GLN A 29 2.99 -2.12 17.98
C GLN A 29 1.72 -2.98 18.07
N CYS A 30 0.80 -2.77 17.13
CA CYS A 30 -0.42 -3.55 17.01
C CYS A 30 -0.09 -4.93 16.41
N SER A 31 0.11 -5.91 17.30
CA SER A 31 0.60 -7.25 16.95
C SER A 31 -0.35 -8.37 17.41
N GLY A 32 -1.66 -8.08 17.43
CA GLY A 32 -2.68 -9.02 17.91
C GLY A 32 -2.88 -10.23 16.98
N GLU A 33 -2.78 -10.01 15.66
CA GLU A 33 -2.85 -11.04 14.64
C GLU A 33 -2.38 -10.52 13.26
N ARG A 34 -2.66 -11.27 12.18
CA ARG A 34 -2.22 -10.93 10.81
C ARG A 34 -2.92 -9.71 10.23
N GLU A 35 -4.13 -9.41 10.68
CA GLU A 35 -4.95 -8.29 10.21
C GLU A 35 -4.95 -7.18 11.27
N ILE A 36 -4.14 -6.12 11.09
CA ILE A 36 -4.23 -4.93 11.95
C ILE A 36 -5.60 -4.29 11.77
N ILE A 37 -5.96 -4.07 10.50
CA ILE A 37 -7.29 -3.66 10.06
C ILE A 37 -7.82 -4.73 9.13
N SER A 38 -9.07 -5.14 9.35
CA SER A 38 -9.80 -6.09 8.51
C SER A 38 -11.03 -5.41 7.90
N ASN A 39 -10.89 -4.98 6.66
CA ASN A 39 -12.00 -4.48 5.86
C ASN A 39 -12.84 -5.66 5.38
N LYS A 40 -14.13 -5.66 5.69
CA LYS A 40 -15.07 -6.73 5.34
C LYS A 40 -16.40 -6.16 4.84
N SER A 41 -16.36 -5.07 4.06
CA SER A 41 -17.50 -4.36 3.46
C SER A 41 -17.05 -3.41 2.33
N PHE A 42 -17.99 -2.86 1.56
CA PHE A 42 -17.68 -2.05 0.36
C PHE A 42 -17.44 -0.56 0.67
N TYR A 43 -16.68 0.10 -0.22
CA TYR A 43 -16.50 1.55 -0.32
C TYR A 43 -15.95 2.24 0.94
N ASN A 44 -15.14 1.54 1.73
CA ASN A 44 -14.47 2.12 2.88
C ASN A 44 -13.20 2.86 2.45
N ILE A 45 -12.81 3.86 3.25
CA ILE A 45 -11.63 4.68 3.01
C ILE A 45 -10.69 4.56 4.21
N PHE A 46 -9.43 4.27 3.94
CA PHE A 46 -8.36 4.22 4.94
C PHE A 46 -7.28 5.22 4.53
N ARG A 47 -7.21 6.37 5.23
CA ARG A 47 -6.30 7.44 4.82
C ARG A 47 -5.57 8.14 5.94
N TYR A 48 -4.36 8.62 5.68
CA TYR A 48 -3.62 9.47 6.62
C TYR A 48 -3.36 8.81 7.98
N ASN A 49 -3.39 7.48 8.04
CA ASN A 49 -3.05 6.73 9.23
C ASN A 49 -1.54 6.44 9.24
N THR A 50 -0.98 6.25 10.43
CA THR A 50 0.41 5.84 10.61
C THR A 50 0.47 4.54 11.40
N PHE A 51 1.17 3.56 10.83
CA PHE A 51 1.44 2.25 11.43
C PHE A 51 2.92 2.18 11.78
N VAL A 52 3.25 2.05 13.06
CA VAL A 52 4.63 1.91 13.55
C VAL A 52 4.78 0.54 14.20
N GLU A 53 5.69 -0.26 13.66
CA GLU A 53 6.08 -1.57 14.21
C GLU A 53 4.89 -2.52 14.41
N CYS A 54 3.84 -2.37 13.61
CA CYS A 54 2.65 -3.21 13.69
C CYS A 54 2.88 -4.51 12.93
N GLN A 55 2.82 -5.64 13.63
CA GLN A 55 3.05 -6.96 13.04
C GLN A 55 1.75 -7.49 12.44
N GLY A 56 1.48 -7.11 11.20
CA GLY A 56 0.26 -7.43 10.46
C GLY A 56 0.10 -6.51 9.27
N ALA A 57 -1.06 -6.58 8.61
CA ALA A 57 -1.38 -5.76 7.46
C ALA A 57 -2.73 -5.04 7.61
N LEU A 58 -2.87 -3.90 6.93
CA LEU A 58 -4.17 -3.38 6.54
C LEU A 58 -4.72 -4.31 5.45
N THR A 59 -5.64 -5.19 5.83
CA THR A 59 -6.19 -6.21 4.93
C THR A 59 -7.54 -5.79 4.38
N LEU A 60 -7.61 -5.69 3.06
CA LEU A 60 -8.85 -5.65 2.29
C LEU A 60 -9.38 -7.08 2.20
N ARG A 61 -9.98 -7.58 3.29
CA ARG A 61 -10.22 -9.02 3.50
C ARG A 61 -11.45 -9.53 2.76
N HIS A 62 -12.52 -8.76 2.82
CA HIS A 62 -13.73 -8.92 2.04
C HIS A 62 -14.25 -7.54 1.64
N GLY A 63 -15.24 -7.52 0.74
CA GLY A 63 -15.77 -6.30 0.21
C GLY A 63 -14.90 -5.68 -0.87
N ASN A 64 -15.46 -4.74 -1.63
CA ASN A 64 -14.88 -4.22 -2.87
C ASN A 64 -14.79 -2.69 -2.84
N TYR A 65 -14.01 -2.11 -3.75
CA TYR A 65 -13.93 -0.66 -3.99
C TYR A 65 -13.48 0.18 -2.79
N ALA A 66 -12.68 -0.40 -1.90
CA ALA A 66 -12.00 0.36 -0.84
C ALA A 66 -10.88 1.24 -1.42
N GLU A 67 -10.66 2.41 -0.80
CA GLU A 67 -9.54 3.30 -1.11
C GLU A 67 -8.58 3.34 0.08
N VAL A 68 -7.30 3.04 -0.15
CA VAL A 68 -6.23 3.07 0.85
C VAL A 68 -5.19 4.07 0.39
N TYR A 69 -5.11 5.23 1.04
CA TYR A 69 -4.21 6.29 0.54
C TYR A 69 -3.61 7.24 1.55
N GLY A 70 -2.43 7.76 1.25
CA GLY A 70 -1.77 8.73 2.12
C GLY A 70 -1.40 8.17 3.50
N ASN A 71 -1.30 6.84 3.65
CA ASN A 71 -0.91 6.21 4.90
C ASN A 71 0.61 6.03 4.98
N TYR A 72 1.14 6.00 6.19
CA TYR A 72 2.55 5.72 6.47
C TYR A 72 2.69 4.37 7.19
N PHE A 73 3.53 3.49 6.67
CA PHE A 73 3.88 2.21 7.28
C PHE A 73 5.37 2.19 7.60
N PHE A 74 5.70 2.26 8.88
CA PHE A 74 7.07 2.22 9.39
C PHE A 74 7.31 0.90 10.11
N GLY A 75 8.04 0.00 9.47
CA GLY A 75 8.36 -1.30 10.03
C GLY A 75 9.52 -1.27 11.03
N ASN A 76 10.44 -0.30 10.89
CA ASN A 76 11.68 -0.21 11.68
C ASN A 76 12.48 -1.53 11.73
N ASN A 77 12.37 -2.36 10.69
CA ASN A 77 12.96 -3.69 10.60
C ASN A 77 12.43 -4.72 11.62
N VAL A 78 11.25 -4.48 12.22
CA VAL A 78 10.58 -5.46 13.09
C VAL A 78 9.94 -6.54 12.23
N GLU A 79 10.12 -7.81 12.63
CA GLU A 79 9.57 -8.97 11.91
C GLU A 79 8.06 -8.87 11.70
N ASN A 80 7.55 -9.47 10.63
CA ASN A 80 6.11 -9.53 10.30
C ASN A 80 5.43 -8.16 10.18
N THR A 81 6.18 -7.05 10.15
CA THR A 81 5.62 -5.75 9.81
C THR A 81 5.24 -5.72 8.35
N GLY A 82 3.96 -5.46 8.08
CA GLY A 82 3.40 -5.46 6.74
C GLY A 82 2.71 -4.15 6.39
N GLY A 83 2.32 -4.04 5.13
CA GLY A 83 1.63 -2.87 4.60
C GLY A 83 0.17 -3.18 4.28
N VAL A 84 -0.12 -3.30 2.99
CA VAL A 84 -1.49 -3.52 2.48
C VAL A 84 -1.62 -4.90 1.86
N ARG A 85 -2.67 -5.63 2.22
CA ARG A 85 -3.05 -6.91 1.62
C ARG A 85 -4.38 -6.79 0.89
N ILE A 86 -4.40 -7.15 -0.38
CA ILE A 86 -5.54 -6.97 -1.29
C ILE A 86 -6.19 -8.32 -1.63
N ILE A 87 -7.50 -8.40 -1.40
CA ILE A 87 -8.43 -9.45 -1.84
C ILE A 87 -9.69 -8.73 -2.32
N GLY A 88 -10.37 -9.23 -3.36
CA GLY A 88 -11.56 -8.57 -3.91
C GLY A 88 -11.25 -7.56 -5.02
N GLU A 89 -12.24 -6.77 -5.43
CA GLU A 89 -12.18 -6.02 -6.70
C GLU A 89 -12.27 -4.50 -6.55
N GLY A 90 -11.69 -3.81 -7.53
CA GLY A 90 -11.87 -2.37 -7.73
C GLY A 90 -11.19 -1.49 -6.68
N HIS A 91 -10.30 -2.05 -5.86
CA HIS A 91 -9.57 -1.31 -4.84
C HIS A 91 -8.58 -0.32 -5.45
N LYS A 92 -8.39 0.81 -4.77
CA LYS A 92 -7.34 1.77 -5.09
C LYS A 92 -6.37 1.87 -3.92
N VAL A 93 -5.09 1.67 -4.17
CA VAL A 93 -4.01 1.81 -3.18
C VAL A 93 -3.03 2.83 -3.72
N TYR A 94 -3.04 4.05 -3.18
CA TYR A 94 -2.27 5.14 -3.75
C TYR A 94 -1.68 6.12 -2.76
N ASN A 95 -0.62 6.84 -3.13
CA ASN A 95 0.05 7.81 -2.25
C ASN A 95 0.46 7.25 -0.88
N ASN A 96 0.61 5.93 -0.70
CA ASN A 96 1.08 5.39 0.57
C ASN A 96 2.61 5.33 0.60
N TYR A 97 3.16 5.47 1.80
CA TYR A 97 4.59 5.39 2.06
C TYR A 97 4.89 4.16 2.92
N PHE A 98 5.72 3.25 2.41
CA PHE A 98 6.09 1.99 3.05
C PHE A 98 7.58 1.93 3.28
N GLN A 99 8.01 1.82 4.54
CA GLN A 99 9.42 1.87 4.89
C GLN A 99 9.81 0.78 5.90
N ASP A 100 10.96 0.15 5.62
CA ASP A 100 11.64 -0.78 6.53
C ASP A 100 10.74 -1.94 7.03
N LEU A 101 9.81 -2.39 6.19
CA LEU A 101 8.91 -3.53 6.48
C LEU A 101 9.63 -4.87 6.22
N GLU A 102 9.43 -5.84 7.12
CA GLU A 102 10.12 -7.14 7.08
C GLU A 102 9.21 -8.35 6.87
N GLY A 103 7.89 -8.15 6.75
CA GLY A 103 6.95 -9.22 6.44
C GLY A 103 7.12 -9.77 5.02
N ASP A 104 6.75 -11.04 4.83
CA ASP A 104 6.72 -11.76 3.56
C ASP A 104 5.30 -12.26 3.24
N ASP A 105 5.05 -12.66 1.99
CA ASP A 105 3.77 -13.26 1.56
C ASP A 105 2.56 -12.36 1.91
N ALA A 106 1.68 -12.82 2.81
CA ALA A 106 0.54 -12.05 3.29
C ALA A 106 0.89 -10.79 4.13
N PHE A 107 2.14 -10.67 4.58
CA PHE A 107 2.68 -9.54 5.33
C PHE A 107 3.65 -8.68 4.51
N SER A 108 3.84 -8.95 3.22
CA SER A 108 4.64 -8.06 2.36
C SER A 108 4.13 -6.62 2.39
N ALA A 109 4.98 -5.66 2.01
CA ALA A 109 4.60 -4.24 2.00
C ALA A 109 3.35 -4.01 1.13
N LEU A 110 3.29 -4.68 -0.02
CA LEU A 110 2.09 -4.83 -0.82
C LEU A 110 1.90 -6.29 -1.22
N SER A 111 0.80 -6.90 -0.75
CA SER A 111 0.41 -8.27 -1.03
C SER A 111 -0.85 -8.30 -1.89
N ILE A 112 -0.79 -8.92 -3.07
CA ILE A 112 -1.94 -9.12 -3.96
C ILE A 112 -2.25 -10.61 -4.02
N MET A 113 -3.36 -11.03 -3.42
CA MET A 113 -3.68 -12.45 -3.25
C MET A 113 -4.29 -13.11 -4.49
N ASN A 114 -4.08 -14.42 -4.63
CA ASN A 114 -4.96 -15.25 -5.47
C ASN A 114 -6.37 -15.33 -4.85
N GLY A 115 -7.35 -15.74 -5.66
CA GLY A 115 -8.72 -16.02 -5.24
C GLY A 115 -9.13 -17.49 -5.40
N VAL A 116 -10.27 -17.82 -4.81
CA VAL A 116 -10.92 -19.14 -4.93
C VAL A 116 -11.96 -19.11 -6.06
N PRO A 117 -12.00 -20.09 -6.96
CA PRO A 117 -13.09 -20.24 -7.94
C PRO A 117 -14.46 -20.34 -7.26
N ASN A 118 -15.45 -19.57 -7.72
CA ASN A 118 -16.78 -19.51 -7.12
C ASN A 118 -16.75 -19.31 -5.59
N SER A 119 -15.88 -18.39 -5.15
CA SER A 119 -15.56 -18.16 -3.74
C SER A 119 -16.81 -17.96 -2.86
N PRO A 120 -16.99 -18.76 -1.80
CA PRO A 120 -17.93 -18.45 -0.73
C PRO A 120 -17.58 -17.12 -0.03
N LEU A 121 -18.56 -16.47 0.60
CA LEU A 121 -18.39 -15.15 1.24
C LEU A 121 -17.26 -15.09 2.28
N ASN A 122 -16.95 -16.20 2.95
CA ASN A 122 -15.90 -16.29 3.97
C ASN A 122 -14.53 -16.75 3.40
N ARG A 123 -14.42 -16.95 2.09
CA ARG A 123 -13.16 -17.29 1.40
C ARG A 123 -12.56 -16.06 0.73
N TYR A 124 -11.72 -16.26 -0.28
CA TYR A 124 -10.93 -15.22 -0.94
C TYR A 124 -11.52 -14.95 -2.32
N PHE A 125 -12.03 -13.74 -2.55
CA PHE A 125 -12.44 -13.32 -3.88
C PHE A 125 -11.19 -12.99 -4.71
N GLN A 126 -11.20 -13.37 -5.98
CA GLN A 126 -10.12 -13.05 -6.91
C GLN A 126 -9.90 -11.54 -6.97
N VAL A 127 -8.64 -11.11 -6.95
CA VAL A 127 -8.30 -9.71 -7.13
C VAL A 127 -8.55 -9.29 -8.57
N LYS A 128 -9.33 -8.22 -8.77
CA LYS A 128 -9.68 -7.70 -10.10
C LYS A 128 -9.67 -6.18 -10.14
N ASN A 129 -9.23 -5.60 -11.25
CA ASN A 129 -9.42 -4.18 -11.54
C ASN A 129 -8.89 -3.24 -10.44
N CYS A 130 -7.81 -3.61 -9.78
CA CYS A 130 -7.18 -2.77 -8.75
C CYS A 130 -6.23 -1.76 -9.39
N ILE A 131 -6.14 -0.57 -8.78
CA ILE A 131 -5.19 0.47 -9.16
C ILE A 131 -4.21 0.66 -8.01
N ILE A 132 -2.93 0.47 -8.29
CA ILE A 132 -1.83 0.67 -7.35
C ILE A 132 -0.93 1.77 -7.91
N ALA A 133 -1.14 3.00 -7.44
CA ALA A 133 -0.56 4.19 -8.08
C ALA A 133 0.16 5.11 -7.10
N PHE A 134 1.28 5.72 -7.49
CA PHE A 134 1.93 6.78 -6.69
C PHE A 134 2.33 6.36 -5.27
N ASN A 135 2.58 5.08 -5.01
CA ASN A 135 3.12 4.65 -3.72
C ASN A 135 4.66 4.74 -3.72
N THR A 136 5.24 4.93 -2.54
CA THR A 136 6.69 4.92 -2.35
C THR A 136 7.07 3.80 -1.39
N PHE A 137 7.93 2.89 -1.83
CA PHE A 137 8.43 1.75 -1.06
C PHE A 137 9.94 1.92 -0.85
N VAL A 138 10.40 1.92 0.40
CA VAL A 138 11.79 2.16 0.77
C VAL A 138 12.28 1.07 1.73
N ASN A 139 13.33 0.36 1.35
CA ASN A 139 14.02 -0.62 2.19
C ASN A 139 13.11 -1.75 2.76
N ASN A 140 12.02 -2.09 2.07
CA ASN A 140 11.19 -3.23 2.46
C ASN A 140 11.85 -4.53 2.01
N ARG A 141 11.80 -5.58 2.84
CA ARG A 141 12.35 -6.90 2.49
C ARG A 141 11.59 -7.53 1.32
N HIS A 142 10.26 -7.44 1.35
CA HIS A 142 9.35 -7.87 0.29
C HIS A 142 8.45 -6.69 -0.10
N SER A 143 8.79 -6.00 -1.20
CA SER A 143 8.08 -4.77 -1.59
C SER A 143 6.72 -5.06 -2.23
N ILE A 144 6.70 -5.86 -3.30
CA ILE A 144 5.46 -6.23 -4.00
C ILE A 144 5.44 -7.74 -4.23
N GLU A 145 4.45 -8.43 -3.68
CA GLU A 145 4.21 -9.86 -3.92
C GLU A 145 2.83 -10.09 -4.56
N ILE A 146 2.81 -10.83 -5.67
CA ILE A 146 1.61 -11.03 -6.50
C ILE A 146 1.30 -12.52 -6.62
N GLY A 147 0.02 -12.84 -6.48
CA GLY A 147 -0.49 -14.21 -6.46
C GLY A 147 -0.29 -14.90 -5.11
N VAL A 148 -0.22 -14.12 -4.04
CA VAL A 148 -0.02 -14.59 -2.66
C VAL A 148 -1.08 -15.60 -2.26
N GLY A 149 -0.67 -16.64 -1.54
CA GLY A 149 -1.55 -17.72 -1.07
C GLY A 149 -1.93 -18.76 -2.14
N LYS A 150 -1.33 -18.74 -3.34
CA LYS A 150 -1.59 -19.74 -4.38
C LYS A 150 -1.47 -21.17 -3.85
N ASP A 151 -2.55 -21.92 -4.00
CA ASP A 151 -2.58 -23.36 -3.81
C ASP A 151 -3.64 -24.00 -4.74
N ALA A 152 -4.01 -25.26 -4.49
CA ALA A 152 -5.02 -25.96 -5.28
C ALA A 152 -6.43 -25.35 -5.16
N GLU A 153 -6.75 -24.68 -4.04
CA GLU A 153 -8.03 -24.03 -3.80
C GLU A 153 -8.00 -22.56 -4.25
N ILE A 154 -6.99 -21.80 -3.79
CA ILE A 154 -6.76 -20.38 -4.08
C ILE A 154 -6.02 -20.26 -5.42
N SER A 155 -6.66 -20.74 -6.47
CA SER A 155 -6.06 -21.02 -7.80
C SER A 155 -6.28 -19.92 -8.85
N LEU A 156 -7.01 -18.86 -8.54
CA LEU A 156 -7.26 -17.76 -9.47
C LEU A 156 -6.25 -16.62 -9.28
N PRO A 157 -5.33 -16.38 -10.23
CA PRO A 157 -4.41 -15.26 -10.12
C PRO A 157 -5.12 -13.91 -10.21
N PRO A 158 -4.52 -12.83 -9.68
CA PRO A 158 -5.00 -11.46 -9.89
C PRO A 158 -5.14 -11.12 -11.38
N ILE A 159 -6.18 -10.36 -11.75
CA ILE A 159 -6.42 -9.98 -13.14
C ILE A 159 -6.71 -8.49 -13.33
N ASN A 160 -6.35 -7.95 -14.49
CA ASN A 160 -6.71 -6.60 -14.94
C ASN A 160 -6.34 -5.48 -13.94
N CYS A 161 -5.24 -5.62 -13.20
CA CYS A 161 -4.79 -4.57 -12.28
C CYS A 161 -3.73 -3.69 -12.92
N THR A 162 -3.62 -2.46 -12.44
CA THR A 162 -2.62 -1.50 -12.89
C THR A 162 -1.67 -1.18 -11.75
N ILE A 163 -0.37 -1.25 -12.02
CA ILE A 163 0.70 -0.83 -11.12
C ILE A 163 1.46 0.29 -11.82
N GLU A 164 1.41 1.49 -11.27
CA GLU A 164 1.90 2.66 -12.00
C GLU A 164 2.41 3.81 -11.14
N ASN A 165 3.30 4.62 -11.71
CA ASN A 165 3.79 5.83 -11.07
C ASN A 165 4.34 5.59 -9.65
N ASN A 166 4.73 4.37 -9.31
CA ASN A 166 5.27 4.04 -7.98
C ASN A 166 6.79 4.20 -7.98
N ILE A 167 7.37 4.48 -6.81
CA ILE A 167 8.82 4.37 -6.58
C ILE A 167 9.07 3.17 -5.67
N VAL A 168 9.92 2.24 -6.09
CA VAL A 168 10.32 1.07 -5.30
C VAL A 168 11.83 1.02 -5.19
N TYR A 169 12.34 1.14 -3.97
CA TYR A 169 13.75 1.00 -3.66
C TYR A 169 13.95 0.04 -2.50
N SER A 170 14.81 -0.97 -2.69
CA SER A 170 15.28 -1.82 -1.60
C SER A 170 16.57 -2.52 -2.01
N THR A 171 17.38 -2.91 -1.03
CA THR A 171 18.56 -3.77 -1.21
C THR A 171 18.43 -5.11 -0.49
N LYS A 172 17.30 -5.37 0.19
CA LYS A 172 17.13 -6.49 1.13
C LYS A 172 16.57 -7.78 0.51
N GLY A 173 15.84 -7.67 -0.60
CA GLY A 173 15.17 -8.79 -1.26
C GLY A 173 14.75 -8.42 -2.67
N GLN A 174 14.13 -9.34 -3.41
CA GLN A 174 13.61 -9.03 -4.75
C GLN A 174 12.53 -7.93 -4.66
N LEU A 175 12.51 -7.01 -5.62
CA LEU A 175 11.57 -5.88 -5.60
C LEU A 175 10.14 -6.33 -5.94
N ILE A 176 9.99 -7.28 -6.85
CA ILE A 176 8.73 -7.91 -7.23
C ILE A 176 8.91 -9.42 -7.14
N LYS A 177 7.91 -10.11 -6.59
CA LYS A 177 7.84 -11.58 -6.61
C LYS A 177 6.49 -12.04 -7.13
N PHE A 178 6.50 -12.87 -8.16
CA PHE A 178 5.31 -13.56 -8.64
C PHE A 178 5.26 -14.95 -8.01
N ILE A 179 4.31 -15.16 -7.11
CA ILE A 179 3.94 -16.49 -6.58
C ILE A 179 3.02 -17.18 -7.61
N ASP A 180 2.14 -16.40 -8.23
CA ASP A 180 1.40 -16.79 -9.43
C ASP A 180 1.53 -15.73 -10.51
N GLN A 181 1.39 -16.13 -11.77
CA GLN A 181 1.47 -15.20 -12.89
C GLN A 181 0.17 -14.39 -12.98
N PRO A 182 0.20 -13.06 -12.78
CA PRO A 182 -0.97 -12.22 -12.95
C PRO A 182 -1.40 -12.16 -14.41
N GLN A 183 -2.68 -11.92 -14.67
CA GLN A 183 -3.20 -11.84 -16.05
C GLN A 183 -3.61 -10.40 -16.39
N ASN A 184 -3.21 -9.93 -17.57
CA ASN A 184 -3.55 -8.60 -18.08
C ASN A 184 -3.21 -7.47 -17.10
N PHE A 185 -2.05 -7.55 -16.43
CA PHE A 185 -1.57 -6.43 -15.64
C PHE A 185 -0.97 -5.36 -16.57
N SER A 186 -1.25 -4.09 -16.28
CA SER A 186 -0.54 -2.96 -16.88
C SER A 186 0.49 -2.40 -15.90
N TRP A 187 1.65 -2.07 -16.45
CA TRP A 187 2.77 -1.45 -15.74
C TRP A 187 3.12 -0.16 -16.45
N GLU A 188 3.09 0.96 -15.73
CA GLU A 188 3.17 2.29 -16.35
C GLU A 188 3.99 3.26 -15.48
N GLU A 189 5.09 3.80 -16.03
CA GLU A 189 5.96 4.80 -15.39
C GLU A 189 6.34 4.54 -13.92
N ASN A 190 6.62 3.28 -13.57
CA ASN A 190 7.19 2.97 -12.27
C ASN A 190 8.70 3.12 -12.28
N VAL A 191 9.26 3.54 -11.15
CA VAL A 191 10.71 3.63 -10.92
C VAL A 191 11.12 2.58 -9.92
N PHE A 192 12.02 1.67 -10.32
CA PHE A 192 12.55 0.60 -9.48
C PHE A 192 14.06 0.71 -9.35
N PHE A 193 14.63 0.48 -8.16
CA PHE A 193 16.08 0.50 -7.97
C PHE A 193 16.55 -0.32 -6.76
N GLY A 194 17.85 -0.64 -6.75
CA GLY A 194 18.53 -1.32 -5.67
C GLY A 194 18.84 -2.78 -6.00
N SER A 195 18.03 -3.71 -5.50
CA SER A 195 18.19 -5.15 -5.68
C SER A 195 17.63 -5.65 -7.02
N ASN A 196 17.68 -6.98 -7.22
CA ASN A 196 17.10 -7.65 -8.38
C ASN A 196 15.58 -7.36 -8.46
N LEU A 197 15.10 -7.02 -9.66
CA LEU A 197 13.69 -6.72 -9.90
C LEU A 197 12.77 -7.91 -9.55
N GLY A 198 13.27 -9.14 -9.71
CA GLY A 198 12.59 -10.41 -9.40
C GLY A 198 11.73 -10.96 -10.54
N ILE A 199 11.56 -10.17 -11.59
CA ILE A 199 10.92 -10.52 -12.86
C ILE A 199 11.79 -10.04 -14.02
N ASP A 200 11.56 -10.56 -15.21
CA ASP A 200 12.11 -9.96 -16.43
C ASP A 200 11.61 -8.52 -16.56
N LYS A 201 12.44 -7.63 -17.11
CA LYS A 201 12.06 -6.24 -17.27
C LYS A 201 10.85 -6.13 -18.19
N ILE A 202 9.79 -5.52 -17.69
CA ILE A 202 8.56 -5.20 -18.43
C ILE A 202 8.59 -3.72 -18.84
N ASP A 203 7.93 -3.39 -19.94
CA ASP A 203 7.65 -2.00 -20.31
C ASP A 203 6.91 -1.26 -19.18
N GLY A 204 7.13 0.05 -19.06
CA GLY A 204 6.60 0.86 -17.95
C GLY A 204 7.33 0.69 -16.61
N ILE A 205 8.46 -0.02 -16.59
CA ILE A 205 9.41 -0.01 -15.47
C ILE A 205 10.74 0.63 -15.90
N THR A 206 11.04 1.77 -15.30
CA THR A 206 12.35 2.42 -15.37
C THR A 206 13.22 1.93 -14.21
N ILE A 207 14.39 1.38 -14.53
CA ILE A 207 15.40 1.04 -13.52
C ILE A 207 16.32 2.24 -13.36
N GLY A 208 16.21 2.97 -12.25
CA GLY A 208 16.95 4.21 -12.04
C GLY A 208 16.97 4.65 -10.58
N ASN A 209 18.12 5.15 -10.11
CA ASN A 209 18.30 5.52 -8.70
C ASN A 209 17.53 6.79 -8.34
N PRO A 210 16.52 6.74 -7.43
CA PRO A 210 15.80 7.92 -6.97
C PRO A 210 16.65 8.87 -6.11
N GLN A 211 17.85 8.43 -5.68
CA GLN A 211 18.76 9.16 -4.81
C GLN A 211 18.09 9.61 -3.50
N PHE A 212 17.43 8.68 -2.83
CA PHE A 212 16.74 8.95 -1.57
C PHE A 212 17.67 9.61 -0.53
N LYS A 213 17.20 10.70 0.09
CA LYS A 213 17.81 11.34 1.26
C LYS A 213 16.83 11.34 2.41
N LYS A 214 17.33 11.14 3.62
CA LYS A 214 16.50 11.19 4.83
C LYS A 214 16.11 12.65 5.13
N ASP A 215 14.82 12.86 5.35
CA ASP A 215 14.22 14.12 5.79
C ASP A 215 13.21 13.81 6.90
N GLY A 216 13.60 14.11 8.15
CA GLY A 216 12.88 13.63 9.32
C GLY A 216 12.83 12.09 9.38
N GLU A 217 11.63 11.54 9.42
CA GLU A 217 11.39 10.08 9.44
C GLU A 217 11.32 9.46 8.03
N LEU A 218 11.15 10.28 7.00
CA LEU A 218 10.94 9.85 5.61
C LEU A 218 12.25 9.84 4.83
N PHE A 219 12.30 9.01 3.79
CA PHE A 219 13.28 9.10 2.73
C PHE A 219 12.62 9.75 1.51
N ARG A 220 13.13 10.91 1.10
CA ARG A 220 12.62 11.66 -0.06
C ARG A 220 13.55 11.53 -1.26
N PRO A 221 13.02 11.24 -2.46
CA PRO A 221 13.84 11.11 -3.65
C PRO A 221 14.37 12.49 -4.08
N THR A 222 15.65 12.57 -4.47
CA THR A 222 16.26 13.84 -4.93
C THR A 222 16.69 13.82 -6.40
N ASN A 223 16.47 12.70 -7.10
CA ASN A 223 16.70 12.64 -8.54
C ASN A 223 15.48 13.16 -9.31
N PHE A 224 15.29 14.48 -9.33
CA PHE A 224 14.10 15.10 -9.92
C PHE A 224 13.97 14.86 -11.43
N GLU A 225 15.07 14.68 -12.15
CA GLU A 225 15.03 14.30 -13.57
C GLU A 225 14.30 12.98 -13.81
N LEU A 226 14.34 12.07 -12.84
CA LEU A 226 13.71 10.76 -12.88
C LEU A 226 12.23 10.77 -12.48
N ILE A 227 11.80 11.74 -11.65
CA ILE A 227 10.48 11.66 -10.99
C ILE A 227 9.60 12.89 -11.17
N GLU A 228 10.17 14.09 -11.29
CA GLU A 228 9.39 15.33 -11.29
C GLU A 228 8.59 15.42 -12.58
N LYS A 229 7.26 15.51 -12.47
CA LYS A 229 6.34 15.61 -13.61
C LYS A 229 6.55 14.49 -14.64
N LYS A 230 6.90 13.29 -14.17
CA LYS A 230 7.09 12.10 -15.01
C LYS A 230 5.91 11.15 -15.02
N ALA A 231 4.96 11.32 -14.10
CA ALA A 231 3.84 10.41 -14.03
C ALA A 231 2.93 10.52 -15.26
N ILE A 232 2.32 9.39 -15.64
CA ILE A 232 1.32 9.32 -16.71
C ILE A 232 -0.06 9.00 -16.16
N GLY A 233 -1.08 9.21 -17.00
CA GLY A 233 -2.49 9.12 -16.63
C GLY A 233 -2.98 10.32 -15.81
N GLU A 234 -4.28 10.60 -15.89
CA GLU A 234 -4.85 11.81 -15.29
C GLU A 234 -5.06 11.66 -13.77
N TYR A 235 -5.41 10.46 -13.28
CA TYR A 235 -5.58 10.14 -11.85
C TYR A 235 -6.29 11.24 -11.04
N GLU A 236 -7.49 11.64 -11.47
CA GLU A 236 -8.25 12.75 -10.85
C GLU A 236 -8.57 12.53 -9.37
N PHE A 237 -8.53 11.29 -8.89
CA PHE A 237 -8.71 10.94 -7.48
C PHE A 237 -7.44 11.19 -6.63
N VAL A 238 -6.26 11.39 -7.24
CA VAL A 238 -4.99 11.71 -6.57
C VAL A 238 -4.77 13.22 -6.58
N LYS A 239 -5.48 13.93 -5.68
CA LYS A 239 -5.57 15.40 -5.68
C LYS A 239 -4.43 16.10 -4.95
N ASP A 240 -4.00 15.53 -3.84
CA ASP A 240 -2.88 15.98 -3.03
C ASP A 240 -1.86 14.85 -2.89
N ASP A 241 -0.69 15.14 -2.33
CA ASP A 241 0.37 14.17 -2.06
C ASP A 241 0.37 13.71 -0.60
N ILE A 242 1.40 12.97 -0.21
CA ILE A 242 1.56 12.45 1.16
C ILE A 242 1.61 13.58 2.22
N ASP A 243 2.14 14.75 1.86
CA ASP A 243 2.30 15.93 2.72
C ASP A 243 1.10 16.90 2.70
N GLY A 244 0.10 16.60 1.87
CA GLY A 244 -1.10 17.41 1.67
C GLY A 244 -0.89 18.59 0.71
N GLN A 245 0.18 18.59 -0.08
CA GLN A 245 0.42 19.55 -1.14
C GLN A 245 -0.38 19.16 -2.39
N LEU A 246 -0.97 20.15 -3.07
CA LEU A 246 -1.78 19.89 -4.27
C LEU A 246 -0.91 19.35 -5.40
N ARG A 247 -1.42 18.33 -6.08
CA ARG A 247 -0.76 17.77 -7.26
C ARG A 247 -1.17 18.52 -8.52
N PRO A 248 -0.21 18.92 -9.38
CA PRO A 248 -0.51 19.53 -10.67
C PRO A 248 -1.08 18.49 -11.65
N LYS A 249 -1.44 18.95 -12.86
CA LYS A 249 -1.96 18.06 -13.91
C LYS A 249 -0.98 16.92 -14.23
N ILE A 250 0.29 17.27 -14.50
CA ILE A 250 1.37 16.31 -14.70
C ILE A 250 2.07 16.11 -13.36
N LYS A 251 1.83 14.96 -12.73
CA LYS A 251 2.24 14.66 -11.35
C LYS A 251 3.67 14.11 -11.30
N SER A 252 4.29 14.20 -10.12
CA SER A 252 5.53 13.47 -9.84
C SER A 252 5.24 12.00 -9.52
N VAL A 253 6.18 11.12 -9.88
CA VAL A 253 6.15 9.67 -9.56
C VAL A 253 6.39 9.49 -8.06
N GLY A 254 5.72 8.52 -7.43
CA GLY A 254 5.77 8.26 -5.99
C GLY A 254 4.75 9.08 -5.20
N CYS A 255 4.73 8.89 -3.88
CA CYS A 255 3.70 9.46 -3.00
C CYS A 255 3.89 10.95 -2.71
N ASP A 256 5.07 11.48 -2.99
CA ASP A 256 5.50 12.85 -2.72
C ASP A 256 5.49 13.66 -4.02
N GLU A 257 4.92 14.86 -3.99
CA GLU A 257 5.01 15.80 -5.11
C GLU A 257 6.23 16.71 -4.90
N ILE A 258 7.01 16.96 -5.96
CA ILE A 258 8.14 17.89 -5.85
C ILE A 258 7.60 19.32 -5.79
N SER A 259 7.44 19.82 -4.57
CA SER A 259 6.80 21.11 -4.31
C SER A 259 7.43 21.83 -3.12
N ASN A 260 7.44 23.17 -3.20
CA ASN A 260 7.87 24.05 -2.11
C ASN A 260 6.69 24.56 -1.27
N GLU A 261 5.47 24.08 -1.54
CA GLU A 261 4.28 24.45 -0.77
C GLU A 261 4.40 24.00 0.69
N LYS A 262 3.61 24.60 1.57
CA LYS A 262 3.67 24.23 2.98
C LYS A 262 3.19 22.78 3.18
N ILE A 263 4.00 21.97 3.88
CA ILE A 263 3.60 20.66 4.39
C ILE A 263 2.52 20.87 5.47
N ILE A 264 1.35 20.27 5.26
CA ILE A 264 0.20 20.37 6.19
C ILE A 264 -0.17 19.02 6.80
N ARG A 265 0.37 17.92 6.27
CA ARG A 265 0.21 16.57 6.78
C ARG A 265 1.56 15.98 7.10
N THR A 266 1.67 15.36 8.26
CA THR A 266 2.85 14.62 8.71
C THR A 266 2.38 13.32 9.35
N PRO A 267 3.28 12.32 9.53
CA PRO A 267 2.92 11.09 10.21
C PRO A 267 2.27 11.32 11.57
N MET A 268 1.25 10.52 11.87
CA MET A 268 0.60 10.46 13.16
C MET A 268 1.56 9.82 14.19
N ASN A 269 1.57 10.35 15.41
CA ASN A 269 2.42 9.93 16.53
C ASN A 269 1.76 10.28 17.87
N LYS A 270 2.40 9.91 18.98
CA LYS A 270 1.90 10.16 20.35
C LYS A 270 1.61 11.62 20.67
N ASN A 271 2.29 12.56 20.02
CA ASN A 271 2.17 13.99 20.30
C ASN A 271 1.04 14.66 19.50
N ASN A 272 0.78 14.20 18.26
CA ASN A 272 -0.28 14.77 17.42
C ASN A 272 -1.59 13.97 17.43
N THR A 273 -1.61 12.77 18.01
CA THR A 273 -2.84 11.97 18.23
C THR A 273 -3.26 11.88 19.69
N GLY A 274 -4.33 11.13 19.97
CA GLY A 274 -4.83 10.89 21.32
C GLY A 274 -5.61 12.05 21.92
N PRO A 275 -6.32 11.79 23.03
CA PRO A 275 -7.07 12.83 23.70
C PRO A 275 -6.14 13.88 24.29
N LYS A 276 -6.53 15.16 24.23
CA LYS A 276 -5.71 16.29 24.66
C LYS A 276 -5.16 16.14 26.09
N TRP A 277 -5.93 15.54 27.00
CA TRP A 277 -5.54 15.36 28.40
C TRP A 277 -4.42 14.34 28.63
N MET A 278 -4.06 13.51 27.65
CA MET A 278 -2.90 12.62 27.71
C MET A 278 -1.61 13.29 27.26
N LYS A 279 -1.69 14.50 26.70
CA LYS A 279 -0.51 15.27 26.28
C LYS A 279 0.01 15.99 27.53
N ASN A 280 1.14 15.53 28.05
CA ASN A 280 1.86 16.25 29.10
C ASN A 280 2.35 17.57 28.48
N GLU A 281 1.59 18.66 28.69
CA GLU A 281 2.06 20.03 28.41
C GLU A 281 3.18 20.44 29.38
#